data_AF-A0A915YNB0-F1
#
_entry.id   AF-A0A915YNB0-F1
#
_cell.length_a   1.000
_cell.length_b   1.000
_cell.length_c   1.000
_cell.angle_alpha   90.00
_cell.angle_beta   90.00
_cell.angle_gamma   90.00
#
_symmetry.space_group_name_H-M   'P 1'
#
loop_
_entity.id
_entity.type
_entity.pdbx_description
1 polymer ?
#
loop_
_entity_poly.entity_id
_entity_poly.type
_entity_poly.pdbx_seq_one_letter_code
_entity_poly.pdbx_strand_id
1 'polypeptide(L)'
;MDSSLNYEVVSHDLYRGPNALEKFVDRIEEELINIQADLSAPAEMIMVPGDLKTYNKATECWICKKPFIKPSQEALQKFEEAKHRLLEVNEWEASMGEDHPEKKKIQKEYREALSALNRKVKDHDHINGKYRGSAHDTCNKKLRIGFFKTKVPLICHNFRGYDSHPLMKVVSKFTADKLNCIPENIGKYKAMDVGQLRFLDSFQHMGMGLDKLVIR
;
A
#
# COMPACT_ATOMS: atom_id res chain seq x y z
N MET A 1 -1.15 6.98 -24.29
CA MET A 1 -0.98 6.38 -22.95
C MET A 1 -1.54 4.98 -23.04
N ASP A 2 -0.74 3.98 -22.71
CA ASP A 2 -1.12 2.58 -22.84
C ASP A 2 -2.38 2.31 -22.00
N SER A 3 -3.48 1.97 -22.66
CA SER A 3 -4.83 1.83 -22.10
C SER A 3 -4.99 0.52 -21.31
N SER A 4 -3.90 -0.03 -20.78
CA SER A 4 -3.85 -1.36 -20.16
C SER A 4 -4.32 -1.37 -18.71
N LEU A 5 -4.57 -0.19 -18.13
CA LEU A 5 -5.18 -0.03 -16.81
C LEU A 5 -6.61 0.47 -16.98
N ASN A 6 -7.57 -0.46 -16.91
CA ASN A 6 -9.00 -0.14 -16.86
C ASN A 6 -9.32 0.47 -15.49
N TYR A 7 -9.12 1.78 -15.35
CA TYR A 7 -9.58 2.52 -14.18
C TYR A 7 -11.10 2.68 -14.25
N GLU A 8 -11.79 2.28 -13.20
CA GLU A 8 -13.21 2.55 -13.01
C GLU A 8 -13.36 3.81 -12.16
N VAL A 9 -14.13 4.79 -12.66
CA VAL A 9 -14.49 5.97 -11.89
C VAL A 9 -15.60 5.57 -10.93
N VAL A 10 -15.27 5.45 -9.65
CA VAL A 10 -16.20 5.05 -8.58
C VAL A 10 -17.10 6.20 -8.12
N SER A 11 -16.60 7.44 -8.14
CA SER A 11 -17.39 8.62 -7.83
C SER A 11 -16.92 9.83 -8.65
N HIS A 12 -17.84 10.76 -8.89
CA HIS A 12 -17.57 12.04 -9.54
C HIS A 12 -18.36 13.13 -8.83
N ASP A 13 -17.70 14.22 -8.47
CA ASP A 13 -18.31 15.39 -7.87
C ASP A 13 -17.85 16.67 -8.57
N LEU A 14 -18.77 17.63 -8.73
CA LEU A 14 -18.49 18.93 -9.30
C LEU A 14 -19.20 20.00 -8.48
N TYR A 15 -18.39 20.82 -7.79
CA TYR A 15 -18.90 21.90 -6.97
C TYR A 15 -18.41 23.27 -7.45
N ARG A 16 -19.32 24.26 -7.46
CA ARG A 16 -19.02 25.67 -7.75
C ARG A 16 -19.71 26.54 -6.72
N GLY A 17 -18.95 27.30 -5.95
CA GLY A 17 -19.47 28.17 -4.90
C GLY A 17 -18.35 28.89 -4.14
N PRO A 18 -18.68 29.90 -3.31
CA PRO A 18 -17.69 30.67 -2.55
C PRO A 18 -16.93 29.82 -1.51
N ASN A 19 -17.51 28.71 -1.06
CA ASN A 19 -16.96 27.74 -0.10
C ASN A 19 -16.44 26.46 -0.78
N ALA A 20 -15.93 26.57 -2.01
CA ALA A 20 -15.47 25.42 -2.78
C ALA A 20 -14.29 24.69 -2.12
N LEU A 21 -13.42 25.40 -1.40
CA LEU A 21 -12.29 24.77 -0.70
C LEU A 21 -12.75 23.95 0.50
N GLU A 22 -13.70 24.46 1.29
CA GLU A 22 -14.28 23.73 2.40
C GLU A 22 -15.00 22.48 1.89
N LYS A 23 -15.82 22.61 0.83
CA LYS A 23 -16.49 21.46 0.22
C LYS A 23 -15.51 20.43 -0.34
N PHE A 24 -14.43 20.87 -0.95
CA PHE A 24 -13.39 19.96 -1.43
C PHE A 24 -12.76 19.15 -0.29
N VAL A 25 -12.46 19.79 0.85
CA VAL A 25 -11.91 19.10 2.03
C VAL A 25 -12.92 18.11 2.62
N ASP A 26 -14.19 18.53 2.83
CA ASP A 26 -15.24 17.64 3.34
C ASP A 26 -15.37 16.37 2.48
N ARG A 27 -15.37 16.53 1.15
CA ARG A 27 -15.49 15.40 0.22
C ARG A 27 -14.26 14.50 0.24
N ILE A 28 -13.07 15.05 0.37
CA ILE A 28 -11.84 14.23 0.48
C ILE A 28 -11.84 13.42 1.77
N GLU A 29 -12.29 13.99 2.89
CA GLU A 29 -12.38 13.26 4.15
C GLU A 29 -13.39 12.11 4.05
N GLU A 30 -14.56 12.35 3.45
CA GLU A 30 -15.57 11.32 3.19
C GLU A 30 -15.03 10.19 2.30
N GLU A 31 -14.39 10.53 1.17
CA GLU A 31 -13.79 9.55 0.27
C GLU A 31 -12.63 8.79 0.93
N LEU A 32 -11.85 9.46 1.78
CA LEU A 32 -10.78 8.81 2.52
C LEU A 32 -11.32 7.78 3.51
N ILE A 33 -12.45 8.06 4.17
CA ILE A 33 -13.14 7.10 5.06
C ILE A 33 -13.61 5.88 4.25
N ASN A 34 -14.19 6.08 3.07
CA ASN A 34 -14.61 4.98 2.19
C ASN A 34 -13.42 4.12 1.77
N ILE A 35 -12.34 4.75 1.30
CA ILE A 35 -11.10 4.04 0.95
C ILE A 35 -10.56 3.28 2.17
N GLN A 36 -10.58 3.88 3.36
CA GLN A 36 -10.13 3.21 4.58
C GLN A 36 -10.98 1.99 4.92
N ALA A 37 -12.30 2.06 4.73
CA ALA A 37 -13.18 0.91 4.90
C ALA A 37 -12.80 -0.22 3.94
N ASP A 38 -12.58 0.08 2.65
CA ASP A 38 -12.13 -0.89 1.66
C ASP A 38 -10.76 -1.50 2.00
N LEU A 39 -9.84 -0.68 2.52
CA LEU A 39 -8.50 -1.13 2.93
C LEU A 39 -8.46 -1.87 4.27
N SER A 40 -9.53 -1.82 5.06
CA SER A 40 -9.61 -2.44 6.39
C SER A 40 -9.70 -3.97 6.33
N ALA A 41 -10.29 -4.50 5.26
CA ALA A 41 -10.48 -5.93 5.04
C ALA A 41 -9.92 -6.33 3.66
N PRO A 42 -8.63 -6.74 3.59
CA PRO A 42 -8.04 -7.19 2.33
C PRO A 42 -8.84 -8.34 1.72
N ALA A 43 -9.13 -8.24 0.43
CA ALA A 43 -9.81 -9.28 -0.33
C ALA A 43 -9.06 -10.62 -0.22
N GLU A 44 -9.83 -11.70 -0.10
CA GLU A 44 -9.29 -13.05 -0.17
C GLU A 44 -8.72 -13.35 -1.56
N MET A 45 -7.72 -14.22 -1.61
CA MET A 45 -7.06 -14.56 -2.86
C MET A 45 -7.96 -15.41 -3.76
N ILE A 46 -8.24 -14.90 -4.95
CA ILE A 46 -8.99 -15.57 -6.01
C ILE A 46 -7.99 -16.09 -7.05
N MET A 47 -7.95 -17.42 -7.21
CA MET A 47 -7.18 -18.09 -8.25
C MET A 47 -8.14 -18.70 -9.28
N VAL A 48 -7.99 -18.34 -10.55
CA VAL A 48 -8.76 -18.92 -11.66
C VAL A 48 -8.10 -20.20 -12.19
N PRO A 49 -8.82 -21.06 -12.93
CA PRO A 49 -8.23 -22.23 -13.57
C PRO A 49 -7.00 -21.85 -14.42
N GLY A 50 -5.86 -22.47 -14.12
CA GLY A 50 -4.58 -22.18 -14.77
C GLY A 50 -3.59 -21.41 -13.88
N ASP A 51 -4.04 -20.59 -12.94
CA ASP A 51 -3.16 -19.79 -12.09
C ASP A 51 -2.22 -20.67 -11.25
N LEU A 52 -2.73 -21.77 -10.72
CA LEU A 52 -1.91 -22.72 -9.95
C LEU A 52 -0.82 -23.35 -10.82
N LYS A 53 -1.12 -23.63 -12.10
CA LYS A 53 -0.16 -24.16 -13.07
C LYS A 53 0.89 -23.11 -13.41
N THR A 54 0.48 -21.86 -13.62
CA THR A 54 1.38 -20.71 -13.82
C THR A 54 2.29 -20.51 -12.62
N TYR A 55 1.73 -20.52 -11.40
CA TYR A 55 2.48 -20.41 -10.15
C TYR A 55 3.54 -21.51 -10.00
N ASN A 56 3.15 -22.77 -10.22
CA ASN A 56 4.04 -23.90 -10.07
C ASN A 56 5.19 -23.85 -11.09
N LYS A 57 4.91 -23.48 -12.34
CA LYS A 57 5.90 -23.37 -13.42
C LYS A 57 6.80 -22.13 -13.32
N ALA A 58 6.37 -21.08 -12.61
CA ALA A 58 7.14 -19.85 -12.50
C ALA A 58 8.51 -20.09 -11.85
N THR A 59 9.55 -19.68 -12.58
CA THR A 59 10.97 -19.72 -12.17
C THR A 59 11.46 -18.37 -11.66
N GLU A 60 10.72 -17.29 -11.93
CA GLU A 60 11.10 -15.92 -11.61
C GLU A 60 9.96 -15.15 -10.91
N CYS A 61 10.36 -14.18 -10.11
CA CYS A 61 9.47 -13.27 -9.41
C CYS A 61 8.85 -12.25 -10.38
N TRP A 62 7.53 -12.14 -10.42
CA TRP A 62 6.84 -11.22 -11.32
C TRP A 62 7.10 -9.75 -10.99
N ILE A 63 7.48 -9.44 -9.74
CA ILE A 63 7.76 -8.08 -9.26
C ILE A 63 9.18 -7.65 -9.65
N CYS A 64 10.20 -8.38 -9.21
CA CYS A 64 11.60 -7.97 -9.38
C CYS A 64 12.31 -8.64 -10.56
N LYS A 65 11.65 -9.59 -11.24
CA LYS A 65 12.17 -10.36 -12.38
C LYS A 65 13.40 -11.21 -12.09
N LYS A 66 13.70 -11.47 -10.80
CA LYS A 66 14.82 -12.34 -10.39
C LYS A 66 14.34 -13.78 -10.13
N PRO A 67 15.22 -14.79 -10.28
CA PRO A 67 14.86 -16.19 -10.08
C PRO A 67 14.47 -16.53 -8.63
N PHE A 68 13.70 -17.59 -8.47
CA PHE A 68 13.47 -18.24 -7.18
C PHE A 68 14.63 -19.14 -6.84
N ILE A 69 15.36 -18.78 -5.78
CA ILE A 69 16.48 -19.58 -5.28
C ILE A 69 15.96 -20.47 -4.16
N LYS A 70 16.38 -21.74 -4.16
CA LYS A 70 16.09 -22.64 -3.04
C LYS A 70 16.87 -22.17 -1.80
N PRO A 71 16.24 -22.11 -0.62
CA PRO A 71 16.96 -21.77 0.61
C PRO A 71 18.11 -22.76 0.86
N SER A 72 19.18 -22.30 1.50
CA SER A 72 20.25 -23.19 1.94
C SER A 72 19.75 -24.15 3.02
N GLN A 73 20.41 -25.30 3.19
CA GLN A 73 20.11 -26.24 4.27
C GLN A 73 20.20 -25.57 5.64
N GLU A 74 21.21 -24.71 5.85
CA GLU A 74 21.36 -23.93 7.07
C GLU A 74 20.16 -23.01 7.36
N ALA A 75 19.63 -22.35 6.32
CA ALA A 75 18.45 -21.48 6.47
C ALA A 75 17.18 -22.29 6.77
N LEU A 76 17.03 -23.48 6.17
CA LEU A 76 15.93 -24.39 6.46
C LEU A 76 15.99 -24.90 7.90
N GLN A 77 17.17 -25.33 8.37
CA GLN A 77 17.36 -25.81 9.73
C GLN A 77 17.05 -24.71 10.76
N LYS A 78 17.58 -23.50 10.57
CA LYS A 78 17.28 -22.35 11.44
C LYS A 78 15.78 -22.05 11.51
N PHE A 79 15.08 -22.18 10.37
CA PHE A 79 13.63 -22.01 10.32
C PHE A 79 12.89 -23.11 11.09
N GLU A 80 13.27 -24.37 10.92
CA GLU A 80 12.65 -25.51 11.62
C GLU A 80 12.84 -25.41 13.14
N GLU A 81 14.05 -25.08 13.60
CA GLU A 81 14.34 -24.85 15.02
C GLU A 81 13.50 -23.70 15.60
N ALA A 82 13.42 -22.56 14.88
CA ALA A 82 12.62 -21.43 15.33
C ALA A 82 11.11 -21.73 15.33
N LYS A 83 10.64 -22.55 14.37
CA LYS A 83 9.26 -23.02 14.31
C LYS A 83 8.93 -23.93 15.50
N HIS A 84 9.83 -24.84 15.86
CA HIS A 84 9.67 -25.72 17.01
C HIS A 84 9.56 -24.92 18.31
N ARG A 85 10.49 -23.98 18.56
CA ARG A 85 10.44 -23.09 19.74
C ARG A 85 9.12 -22.32 19.85
N LEU A 86 8.60 -21.84 18.72
CA LEU A 86 7.31 -21.13 18.72
C LEU A 86 6.14 -22.06 19.04
N LEU A 87 6.17 -23.31 18.59
CA LEU A 87 5.15 -24.31 18.93
C LEU A 87 5.16 -24.64 20.42
N GLU A 88 6.35 -24.90 20.99
CA GLU A 88 6.50 -25.17 22.43
C GLU A 88 5.94 -24.03 23.30
N VAL A 89 6.23 -22.78 22.93
CA VAL A 89 5.66 -21.61 23.62
C VAL A 89 4.14 -21.59 23.54
N ASN A 90 3.58 -21.78 22.34
CA ASN A 90 2.13 -21.75 22.16
C ASN A 90 1.44 -22.87 22.96
N GLU A 91 2.04 -24.06 23.02
CA GLU A 91 1.54 -25.19 23.81
C GLU A 91 1.64 -24.93 25.32
N TRP A 92 2.74 -24.32 25.77
CA TRP A 92 2.90 -23.87 27.16
C TRP A 92 1.85 -22.84 27.54
N GLU A 93 1.62 -21.83 26.71
CA GLU A 93 0.61 -20.78 26.94
C GLU A 93 -0.80 -21.37 27.01
N ALA A 94 -1.12 -22.32 26.13
CA ALA A 94 -2.39 -23.04 26.15
C ALA A 94 -2.58 -23.86 27.45
N SER A 95 -1.48 -24.36 28.02
CA SER A 95 -1.50 -25.16 29.25
C SER A 95 -1.57 -24.29 30.52
N MET A 96 -0.88 -23.15 30.53
CA MET A 96 -0.75 -22.29 31.71
C MET A 96 -1.83 -21.21 31.77
N GLY A 97 -2.44 -20.85 30.64
CA GLY A 97 -3.42 -19.76 30.55
C GLY A 97 -2.81 -18.36 30.71
N GLU A 98 -1.49 -18.25 30.61
CA GLU A 98 -0.73 -17.00 30.75
C GLU A 98 0.18 -16.75 29.54
N ASP A 99 0.52 -15.49 29.28
CA ASP A 99 1.43 -15.10 28.20
C ASP A 99 2.89 -15.45 28.57
N HIS A 100 3.60 -16.13 27.66
CA HIS A 100 4.99 -16.49 27.90
C HIS A 100 5.89 -15.25 27.86
N PRO A 101 6.79 -15.04 28.85
CA PRO A 101 7.59 -13.82 28.96
C PRO A 101 8.50 -13.57 27.74
N GLU A 102 8.98 -14.64 27.09
CA GLU A 102 9.82 -14.55 25.90
C GLU A 102 9.05 -14.62 24.56
N LYS A 103 7.70 -14.68 24.57
CA LYS A 103 6.87 -14.83 23.36
C LYS A 103 7.26 -13.86 22.24
N LYS A 104 7.43 -12.58 22.58
CA LYS A 104 7.79 -11.53 21.60
C LYS A 104 9.15 -11.78 20.93
N LYS A 105 10.13 -12.26 21.70
CA LYS A 105 11.49 -12.58 21.22
C LYS A 105 11.43 -13.80 20.29
N ILE A 106 10.77 -14.87 20.71
CA ILE A 106 10.64 -16.12 19.93
C ILE A 106 9.86 -15.87 18.65
N GLN A 107 8.77 -15.10 18.70
CA GLN A 107 8.04 -14.66 17.50
C GLN A 107 8.91 -13.82 16.55
N LYS A 108 9.81 -12.98 17.08
CA LYS A 108 10.74 -12.20 16.26
C LYS A 108 11.73 -13.12 15.54
N GLU A 109 12.36 -14.06 16.27
CA GLU A 109 13.29 -15.04 15.69
C GLU A 109 12.63 -15.88 14.59
N TYR A 110 11.41 -16.38 14.84
CA TYR A 110 10.64 -17.12 13.83
C TYR A 110 10.37 -16.28 12.57
N ARG A 111 9.96 -15.01 12.73
CA ARG A 111 9.72 -14.10 11.59
C ARG A 111 10.98 -13.82 10.79
N GLU A 112 12.13 -13.67 11.45
CA GLU A 112 13.42 -13.44 10.81
C GLU A 112 13.87 -14.70 10.04
N ALA A 113 13.80 -15.88 10.66
CA ALA A 113 14.13 -17.14 10.00
C ALA A 113 13.21 -17.42 8.80
N LEU A 114 11.90 -17.19 8.93
CA LEU A 114 10.95 -17.32 7.82
C LEU A 114 11.27 -16.34 6.68
N SER A 115 11.63 -15.10 7.01
CA SER A 115 12.00 -14.10 6.00
C SER A 115 13.29 -14.46 5.27
N ALA A 116 14.26 -15.09 5.95
CA ALA A 116 15.53 -15.51 5.37
C ALA A 116 15.35 -16.59 4.29
N LEU A 117 14.30 -17.41 4.36
CA LEU A 117 13.96 -18.37 3.29
C LEU A 117 13.61 -17.68 1.97
N ASN A 118 13.09 -16.44 2.03
CA ASN A 118 12.64 -15.67 0.88
C ASN A 118 11.85 -16.48 -0.17
N ARG A 119 10.97 -17.34 0.33
CA ARG A 119 10.28 -18.37 -0.46
C ARG A 119 9.42 -17.77 -1.58
N LYS A 120 9.11 -18.62 -2.57
CA LYS A 120 8.07 -18.34 -3.56
C LYS A 120 6.70 -18.25 -2.86
N VAL A 121 5.99 -17.16 -3.06
CA VAL A 121 4.64 -16.90 -2.55
C VAL A 121 3.72 -16.47 -3.69
N LYS A 122 2.42 -16.61 -3.48
CA LYS A 122 1.39 -16.12 -4.39
C LYS A 122 1.06 -14.69 -4.00
N ASP A 123 1.26 -13.75 -4.92
CA ASP A 123 0.86 -12.36 -4.75
C ASP A 123 -0.50 -12.14 -5.39
N HIS A 124 -1.35 -11.36 -4.72
CA HIS A 124 -2.69 -11.02 -5.19
C HIS A 124 -3.03 -9.56 -4.89
N ASP A 125 -4.02 -9.07 -5.61
CA ASP A 125 -4.58 -7.74 -5.36
C ASP A 125 -5.43 -7.76 -4.09
N HIS A 126 -5.10 -6.90 -3.12
CA HIS A 126 -5.86 -6.81 -1.87
C HIS A 126 -7.22 -6.11 -2.02
N ILE A 127 -7.51 -5.48 -3.16
CA ILE A 127 -8.79 -4.81 -3.42
C ILE A 127 -9.75 -5.79 -4.09
N ASN A 128 -9.33 -6.46 -5.16
CA ASN A 128 -10.21 -7.33 -5.95
C ASN A 128 -9.93 -8.84 -5.81
N GLY A 129 -8.92 -9.23 -5.02
CA GLY A 129 -8.58 -10.62 -4.75
C GLY A 129 -7.79 -11.32 -5.84
N LYS A 130 -7.70 -10.77 -7.06
CA LYS A 130 -7.13 -11.47 -8.23
C LYS A 130 -5.66 -11.77 -8.04
N TYR A 131 -5.27 -13.01 -8.34
CA TYR A 131 -3.87 -13.42 -8.43
C TYR A 131 -3.11 -12.57 -9.46
N ARG A 132 -1.95 -12.05 -9.05
CA ARG A 132 -1.08 -11.21 -9.91
C ARG A 132 0.12 -11.99 -10.43
N GLY A 133 0.69 -12.87 -9.60
CA GLY A 133 1.85 -13.65 -10.00
C GLY A 133 2.62 -14.29 -8.84
N SER A 134 3.68 -15.02 -9.19
CA SER A 134 4.61 -15.61 -8.23
C SER A 134 5.61 -14.58 -7.79
N ALA A 135 5.69 -14.29 -6.49
CA ALA A 135 6.60 -13.31 -5.93
C ALA A 135 7.55 -13.94 -4.92
N HIS A 136 8.69 -13.27 -4.67
CA HIS A 136 9.45 -13.54 -3.44
C HIS A 136 8.64 -13.04 -2.25
N ASP A 137 8.71 -13.73 -1.11
CA ASP A 137 8.07 -13.30 0.14
C ASP A 137 8.42 -11.85 0.50
N THR A 138 9.69 -11.46 0.36
CA THR A 138 10.15 -10.10 0.60
C THR A 138 9.62 -9.08 -0.42
N CYS A 139 9.46 -9.46 -1.69
CA CYS A 139 8.88 -8.61 -2.71
C CYS A 139 7.37 -8.41 -2.47
N ASN A 140 6.65 -9.48 -2.17
CA ASN A 140 5.22 -9.45 -1.84
C ASN A 140 4.94 -8.53 -0.63
N LYS A 141 5.76 -8.63 0.42
CA LYS A 141 5.65 -7.77 1.61
C LYS A 141 5.77 -6.26 1.30
N LYS A 142 6.52 -5.87 0.26
CA LYS A 142 6.65 -4.47 -0.16
C LYS A 142 5.38 -3.93 -0.80
N LEU A 143 4.55 -4.79 -1.38
CA LEU A 143 3.27 -4.43 -1.97
C LEU A 143 2.10 -4.54 -0.97
N ARG A 144 2.40 -4.82 0.31
CA ARG A 144 1.38 -4.96 1.34
C ARG A 144 0.61 -3.65 1.49
N ILE A 145 -0.66 -3.70 1.14
CA ILE A 145 -1.62 -2.64 1.43
C ILE A 145 -2.13 -2.84 2.85
N GLY A 146 -2.28 -1.76 3.62
CA GLY A 146 -2.77 -1.83 4.99
C GLY A 146 -3.52 -0.59 5.44
N PHE A 147 -4.54 -0.82 6.25
CA PHE A 147 -5.34 0.17 6.95
C PHE A 147 -4.46 1.21 7.66
N PHE A 148 -4.70 2.49 7.36
CA PHE A 148 -3.90 3.67 7.78
C PHE A 148 -2.41 3.71 7.42
N LYS A 149 -1.84 2.63 6.86
CA LYS A 149 -0.41 2.56 6.47
C LYS A 149 -0.19 2.95 5.01
N THR A 150 -1.11 2.56 4.15
CA THR A 150 -1.03 2.86 2.71
C THR A 150 -1.32 4.33 2.49
N LYS A 151 -0.39 5.06 1.88
CA LYS A 151 -0.63 6.44 1.45
C LYS A 151 -1.60 6.43 0.27
N VAL A 152 -2.64 7.27 0.35
CA VAL A 152 -3.63 7.45 -0.70
C VAL A 152 -3.18 8.62 -1.58
N PRO A 153 -2.86 8.40 -2.86
CA PRO A 153 -2.44 9.48 -3.74
C PRO A 153 -3.63 10.38 -4.08
N LEU A 154 -3.49 11.67 -3.80
CA LEU A 154 -4.41 12.71 -4.22
C LEU A 154 -3.75 13.51 -5.33
N ILE A 155 -4.27 13.38 -6.55
CA ILE A 155 -3.66 13.95 -7.75
C ILE A 155 -4.36 15.26 -8.09
N CYS A 156 -3.67 16.38 -7.87
CA CYS A 156 -4.12 17.70 -8.28
C CYS A 156 -3.37 18.11 -9.56
N HIS A 157 -4.05 18.76 -10.50
CA HIS A 157 -3.39 19.31 -11.68
C HIS A 157 -2.93 20.75 -11.41
N ASN A 158 -1.64 21.05 -11.62
CA ASN A 158 -1.03 22.36 -11.36
C ASN A 158 -1.07 22.78 -9.88
N PHE A 159 -0.93 21.79 -8.98
CA PHE A 159 -0.92 22.01 -7.53
C PHE A 159 0.13 23.05 -7.09
N ARG A 160 1.33 23.01 -7.67
CA ARG A 160 2.42 23.95 -7.35
C ARG A 160 2.15 25.39 -7.79
N GLY A 161 1.30 25.59 -8.80
CA GLY A 161 1.15 26.87 -9.48
C GLY A 161 0.05 27.77 -8.93
N TYR A 162 -1.07 27.20 -8.48
CA TYR A 162 -2.27 27.98 -8.19
C TYR A 162 -3.02 27.53 -6.93
N ASP A 163 -3.28 26.23 -6.77
CA ASP A 163 -4.28 25.74 -5.81
C ASP A 163 -3.71 25.24 -4.46
N SER A 164 -2.39 25.23 -4.28
CA SER A 164 -1.79 24.71 -3.04
C SER A 164 -1.98 25.64 -1.84
N HIS A 165 -1.67 26.93 -1.93
CA HIS A 165 -1.71 27.81 -0.74
C HIS A 165 -3.11 27.98 -0.12
N PRO A 166 -4.19 28.24 -0.90
CA PRO A 166 -5.53 28.35 -0.33
C PRO A 166 -5.99 27.03 0.27
N LEU A 167 -5.73 25.92 -0.43
CA LEU A 167 -6.05 24.60 0.06
C LEU A 167 -5.31 24.29 1.38
N MET A 168 -4.04 24.67 1.49
CA MET A 168 -3.26 24.42 2.71
C MET A 168 -3.80 25.16 3.91
N LYS A 169 -4.33 26.38 3.74
CA LYS A 169 -4.99 27.11 4.84
C LYS A 169 -6.26 26.42 5.33
N VAL A 170 -6.94 25.68 4.46
CA VAL A 170 -8.15 24.92 4.82
C VAL A 170 -7.73 23.60 5.44
N VAL A 171 -6.93 22.79 4.74
CA VAL A 171 -6.41 21.50 5.22
C VAL A 171 -5.76 21.63 6.60
N SER A 172 -4.90 22.62 6.84
CA SER A 172 -4.25 22.81 8.15
C SER A 172 -5.21 23.02 9.32
N LYS A 173 -6.46 23.40 9.08
CA LYS A 173 -7.48 23.59 10.12
C LYS A 173 -8.20 22.29 10.50
N PHE A 174 -8.18 21.28 9.63
CA PHE A 174 -8.93 20.03 9.79
C PHE A 174 -8.04 18.82 10.10
N THR A 175 -6.74 18.90 9.84
CA THR A 175 -5.80 17.83 10.21
C THR A 175 -5.20 18.02 11.61
N ALA A 176 -5.51 17.09 12.53
CA ALA A 176 -4.68 16.84 13.72
C ALA A 176 -3.40 16.01 13.40
N ASP A 177 -3.25 15.57 12.15
CA ASP A 177 -2.15 14.73 11.69
C ASP A 177 -0.86 15.48 11.41
N LYS A 178 0.25 14.73 11.42
CA LYS A 178 1.58 15.24 11.05
C LYS A 178 1.60 15.62 9.57
N LEU A 179 1.74 16.92 9.30
CA LEU A 179 2.07 17.43 7.98
C LEU A 179 3.55 17.17 7.68
N ASN A 180 3.84 16.49 6.58
CA ASN A 180 5.19 16.31 6.05
C ASN A 180 5.25 16.87 4.64
N CYS A 181 6.22 17.73 4.36
CA CYS A 181 6.28 18.44 3.08
C CYS A 181 7.69 18.41 2.51
N ILE A 182 7.79 18.25 1.19
CA ILE A 182 9.04 18.41 0.44
C ILE A 182 8.96 19.75 -0.28
N PRO A 183 9.53 20.85 0.27
CA PRO A 183 9.52 22.13 -0.41
C PRO A 183 10.42 22.13 -1.65
N GLU A 184 10.03 22.88 -2.67
CA GLU A 184 10.88 23.24 -3.82
C GLU A 184 11.49 24.61 -3.63
N ASN A 185 10.69 25.58 -3.18
CA ASN A 185 11.11 26.90 -2.75
C ASN A 185 10.09 27.43 -1.72
N ILE A 186 10.24 28.69 -1.30
CA ILE A 186 9.42 29.32 -0.24
C ILE A 186 7.92 29.28 -0.55
N GLY A 187 7.50 29.25 -1.82
CA GLY A 187 6.09 29.24 -2.23
C GLY A 187 5.69 28.02 -3.06
N LYS A 188 6.52 26.99 -3.18
CA LYS A 188 6.21 25.80 -4.01
C LYS A 188 6.61 24.51 -3.30
N TYR A 189 5.75 23.50 -3.40
CA TYR A 189 5.92 22.21 -2.75
C TYR A 189 6.01 21.08 -3.77
N LYS A 190 7.01 20.21 -3.68
CA LYS A 190 7.17 19.08 -4.58
C LYS A 190 6.14 17.98 -4.37
N ALA A 191 5.91 17.67 -3.10
CA ALA A 191 4.92 16.72 -2.62
C ALA A 191 4.58 17.10 -1.17
N MET A 192 3.38 16.74 -0.72
CA MET A 192 2.96 16.92 0.65
C MET A 192 2.17 15.71 1.12
N ASP A 193 2.49 15.23 2.32
CA ASP A 193 1.73 14.22 3.02
C ASP A 193 0.94 14.89 4.15
N VAL A 194 -0.36 14.65 4.19
CA VAL A 194 -1.26 15.06 5.27
C VAL A 194 -2.02 13.82 5.72
N GLY A 195 -1.72 13.33 6.93
CA GLY A 195 -2.28 12.07 7.41
C GLY A 195 -1.98 10.92 6.45
N GLN A 196 -3.00 10.27 5.92
CA GLN A 196 -2.88 9.20 4.93
C GLN A 196 -2.77 9.71 3.48
N LEU A 197 -3.14 10.96 3.20
CA LEU A 197 -3.14 11.52 1.86
C LEU A 197 -1.74 11.95 1.44
N ARG A 198 -1.43 11.74 0.16
CA ARG A 198 -0.22 12.25 -0.52
C ARG A 198 -0.62 13.10 -1.71
N PHE A 199 -0.43 14.40 -1.59
CA PHE A 199 -0.67 15.37 -2.66
C PHE A 199 0.43 15.27 -3.72
N LEU A 200 0.01 15.03 -4.96
CA LEU A 200 0.86 14.93 -6.14
C LEU A 200 0.39 15.93 -7.20
N ASP A 201 1.34 16.50 -7.93
CA ASP A 201 1.05 17.42 -9.02
C ASP A 201 1.18 16.70 -10.37
N SER A 202 0.06 16.52 -11.07
CA SER A 202 0.08 15.86 -12.37
C SER A 202 0.72 16.73 -13.46
N PHE A 203 0.81 18.05 -13.30
CA PHE A 203 1.42 18.95 -14.28
C PHE A 203 2.93 18.69 -14.45
N GLN A 204 3.59 18.13 -13.43
CA GLN A 204 5.00 17.70 -13.53
C GLN A 204 5.21 16.55 -14.52
N HIS A 205 4.16 15.76 -14.77
CA HIS A 205 4.19 14.63 -15.70
C HIS A 205 3.51 14.98 -17.02
N MET A 206 2.51 15.87 -16.97
CA MET A 206 1.72 16.33 -18.11
C MET A 206 1.77 17.86 -18.16
N GLY A 207 2.85 18.42 -18.73
CA GLY A 207 3.15 19.86 -18.77
C GLY A 207 2.26 20.69 -19.70
N MET A 208 0.95 20.41 -19.70
CA MET A 208 -0.06 21.05 -20.54
C MET A 208 -1.32 21.28 -19.70
N GLY A 209 -2.09 22.33 -20.01
CA GLY A 209 -3.35 22.60 -19.34
C GLY A 209 -4.40 21.51 -19.60
N LEU A 210 -5.36 21.38 -18.67
CA LEU A 210 -6.46 20.41 -18.77
C LEU A 210 -7.26 20.55 -20.07
N ASP A 211 -7.38 21.77 -20.60
CA ASP A 211 -8.04 22.07 -21.88
C ASP A 211 -7.44 21.31 -23.06
N LYS A 212 -6.14 20.98 -22.99
CA LYS A 212 -5.42 20.22 -24.02
C LYS A 212 -5.33 18.72 -23.71
N LEU A 213 -5.52 18.33 -22.45
CA LEU A 213 -5.43 16.93 -21.99
C LEU A 213 -6.76 16.20 -22.08
N VAL A 214 -7.88 16.91 -21.95
CA VAL A 214 -9.21 16.32 -22.06
C VAL A 214 -9.60 16.28 -23.54
N ILE A 215 -9.72 15.08 -24.09
CA ILE A 215 -10.36 14.88 -25.40
C ILE A 215 -11.85 15.16 -25.19
N ARG A 216 -12.37 16.16 -25.91
CA ARG A 216 -13.80 16.50 -25.91
C ARG A 216 -14.60 15.56 -26.78
#